data_AF-A0A8T2N944-F1
#
_entry.id   AF-A0A8T2N944-F1
#
_cell.length_a   1.000
_cell.length_b   1.000
_cell.length_c   1.000
_cell.angle_alpha   90.00
_cell.angle_beta   90.00
_cell.angle_gamma   90.00
#
_symmetry.space_group_name_H-M   'P 1'
#
loop_
_entity.id
_entity.type
_entity.pdbx_description
1 polymer ?
#
loop_
_entity_poly.entity_id
_entity_poly.type
_entity_poly.pdbx_seq_one_letter_code
_entity_poly.pdbx_strand_id
1 'polypeptide(L)'
;MPQHALSDLKEVELDEDDGTNDRTLMYYVNDGVYGSFNCILYDHAHVLPSLHKKPKPDERMYPCSIWGPTCDGLDRIVEQCILPDMQVGDWLLFENMGAYTVAASSTFNGFQKPDIHYVMSRVAWQRMQQISAQGLPAPAEEVCASGMPSCCGRESGLDLPAKPCPARVL
;
A
#
# COMPACT_ATOMS: atom_id res chain seq x y z
N MET A 1 18.87 26.25 45.57
CA MET A 1 19.58 25.25 44.73
C MET A 1 19.87 24.02 45.58
N PRO A 2 19.03 22.98 45.56
CA PRO A 2 19.44 21.66 46.01
C PRO A 2 19.75 20.78 44.79
N GLN A 3 21.00 20.33 44.70
CA GLN A 3 21.45 19.27 43.81
C GLN A 3 21.11 17.95 44.50
N HIS A 4 20.17 17.15 43.99
CA HIS A 4 20.05 15.71 44.26
C HIS A 4 18.89 15.15 43.43
N ALA A 5 19.20 14.58 42.26
CA ALA A 5 18.40 13.56 41.55
C ALA A 5 19.16 13.17 40.28
N LEU A 6 20.17 12.31 40.42
CA LEU A 6 20.82 11.63 39.29
C LEU A 6 21.34 10.29 39.79
N SER A 7 20.39 9.40 40.04
CA SER A 7 20.61 7.96 40.18
C SER A 7 19.26 7.34 39.86
N ASP A 8 19.12 6.85 38.63
CA ASP A 8 18.20 5.78 38.19
C ASP A 8 17.96 5.92 36.69
N LEU A 9 19.02 5.77 35.90
CA LEU A 9 18.90 5.23 34.55
C LEU A 9 19.36 3.77 34.65
N LYS A 10 18.42 2.89 35.01
CA LYS A 10 18.61 1.46 34.77
C LYS A 10 18.59 1.29 33.26
N GLU A 11 19.71 0.86 32.71
CA GLU A 11 19.77 0.26 31.39
C GLU A 11 18.73 -0.86 31.35
N VAL A 12 17.77 -0.73 30.43
CA VAL A 12 16.81 -1.80 30.16
C VAL A 12 17.57 -2.80 29.32
N GLU A 13 18.18 -3.79 29.98
CA GLU A 13 18.68 -4.99 29.33
C GLU A 13 17.47 -5.69 28.68
N LEU A 14 17.47 -5.78 27.35
CA LEU A 14 16.50 -6.57 26.61
C LEU A 14 16.88 -8.04 26.78
N ASP A 15 16.08 -8.76 27.54
CA ASP A 15 16.22 -10.21 27.73
C ASP A 15 16.28 -10.91 26.35
N GLU A 16 17.34 -11.69 26.12
CA GLU A 16 17.45 -12.60 24.99
C GLU A 16 16.46 -13.75 25.18
N ASP A 17 15.27 -13.64 24.58
CA ASP A 17 14.21 -14.64 24.68
C ASP A 17 14.44 -15.85 23.77
N ASP A 18 14.15 -17.00 24.36
CA ASP A 18 14.43 -18.37 23.95
C ASP A 18 13.45 -18.87 22.89
N GLY A 19 13.93 -19.08 21.66
CA GLY A 19 13.54 -20.24 20.86
C GLY A 19 12.08 -20.41 20.39
N THR A 20 11.15 -19.49 20.63
CA THR A 20 9.76 -19.54 20.10
C THR A 20 9.48 -18.42 19.09
N ASN A 21 8.81 -18.79 18.00
CA ASN A 21 8.60 -17.97 16.80
C ASN A 21 7.49 -16.92 16.97
N ASP A 22 7.46 -16.20 18.10
CA ASP A 22 6.35 -15.29 18.49
C ASP A 22 6.68 -13.79 18.28
N ARG A 23 7.81 -13.47 17.64
CA ARG A 23 8.20 -12.08 17.34
C ARG A 23 7.18 -11.43 16.40
N THR A 24 6.50 -10.39 16.88
CA THR A 24 5.61 -9.52 16.10
C THR A 24 6.26 -8.15 15.90
N LEU A 25 6.19 -7.61 14.68
CA LEU A 25 6.83 -6.35 14.33
C LEU A 25 5.80 -5.22 14.18
N MET A 26 6.24 -3.99 14.45
CA MET A 26 5.42 -2.78 14.29
C MET A 26 6.18 -1.79 13.42
N TYR A 27 5.59 -1.42 12.28
CA TYR A 27 6.18 -0.47 11.35
C TYR A 27 5.41 0.84 11.36
N TYR A 28 6.12 1.95 11.49
CA TYR A 28 5.56 3.30 11.42
C TYR A 28 5.98 3.93 10.09
N VAL A 29 5.00 4.40 9.32
CA VAL A 29 5.21 5.06 8.02
C VAL A 29 4.83 6.54 8.11
N ASN A 30 5.22 7.31 7.10
CA ASN A 30 5.12 8.77 7.10
C ASN A 30 3.79 9.35 6.55
N ASP A 31 2.78 8.50 6.34
CA ASP A 31 1.41 8.89 6.00
C ASP A 31 0.44 7.95 6.73
N GLY A 32 -0.77 8.41 7.03
CA GLY A 32 -1.67 7.72 7.98
C GLY A 32 -3.16 7.98 7.71
N VAL A 33 -4.02 7.57 8.66
CA VAL A 33 -5.49 7.65 8.53
C VAL A 33 -6.00 9.09 8.48
N TYR A 34 -5.22 10.06 8.96
CA TYR A 34 -5.51 11.49 8.84
C TYR A 34 -5.06 12.10 7.51
N GLY A 35 -4.20 11.39 6.77
CA GLY A 35 -3.64 11.76 5.47
C GLY A 35 -4.29 10.97 4.34
N SER A 36 -3.52 10.19 3.59
CA SER A 36 -4.04 9.45 2.43
C SER A 36 -4.91 8.25 2.79
N PHE A 37 -4.71 7.67 3.98
CA PHE A 37 -5.44 6.47 4.42
C PHE A 37 -6.77 6.76 5.12
N ASN A 38 -7.26 8.00 5.04
CA ASN A 38 -8.60 8.35 5.51
C ASN A 38 -9.70 7.53 4.80
N CYS A 39 -9.42 7.02 3.60
CA CYS A 39 -10.30 6.12 2.85
C CYS A 39 -10.66 4.84 3.63
N ILE A 40 -9.81 4.38 4.57
CA ILE A 40 -10.13 3.25 5.45
C ILE A 40 -11.34 3.58 6.33
N LEU A 41 -11.41 4.81 6.84
CA LEU A 41 -12.46 5.25 7.75
C LEU A 41 -13.72 5.72 7.01
N TYR A 42 -13.55 6.51 5.94
CA TYR A 42 -14.66 7.19 5.27
C TYR A 42 -15.20 6.46 4.04
N ASP A 43 -14.38 5.66 3.36
CA ASP A 43 -14.74 4.94 2.14
C ASP A 43 -14.75 3.40 2.35
N HIS A 44 -14.43 2.95 3.56
CA HIS A 44 -14.31 1.53 3.91
C HIS A 44 -13.32 0.76 3.02
N ALA A 45 -12.27 1.44 2.56
CA ALA A 45 -11.27 0.86 1.69
C ALA A 45 -10.45 -0.22 2.40
N HIS A 46 -10.15 -1.32 1.69
CA HIS A 46 -9.22 -2.34 2.13
C HIS A 46 -7.88 -2.14 1.41
N VAL A 47 -6.87 -1.65 2.13
CA VAL A 47 -5.53 -1.42 1.57
C VAL A 47 -4.63 -2.62 1.80
N LEU A 48 -3.78 -2.93 0.82
CA LEU A 48 -2.84 -4.05 0.89
C LEU A 48 -1.40 -3.53 0.72
N PRO A 49 -0.52 -3.73 1.71
CA PRO A 49 0.88 -3.33 1.58
C PRO A 49 1.61 -4.28 0.63
N SER A 50 2.45 -3.72 -0.23
CA SER A 50 3.39 -4.47 -1.05
C SER A 50 4.81 -3.93 -0.88
N LEU A 51 5.80 -4.79 -1.03
CA LEU A 51 7.20 -4.41 -0.87
C LEU A 51 7.74 -3.79 -2.15
N HIS A 52 8.42 -2.64 -2.05
CA HIS A 52 9.13 -2.06 -3.19
C HIS A 52 10.25 -2.99 -3.71
N LYS A 53 10.99 -3.61 -2.79
CA LYS A 53 12.02 -4.61 -3.09
C LYS A 53 11.43 -6.00 -2.88
N LYS A 54 11.57 -6.89 -3.88
CA LYS A 54 11.11 -8.28 -3.72
C LYS A 54 11.93 -8.97 -2.62
N PRO A 55 11.26 -9.69 -1.70
CA PRO A 55 11.95 -10.44 -0.66
C PRO A 55 12.77 -11.58 -1.28
N LYS A 56 13.81 -12.03 -0.57
CA LYS A 56 14.55 -13.23 -0.99
C LYS A 56 13.66 -14.47 -0.79
N PRO A 57 13.80 -15.52 -1.62
CA PRO A 57 12.95 -16.71 -1.52
C PRO A 57 12.99 -17.41 -0.15
N ASP A 58 14.10 -17.27 0.56
CA ASP A 58 14.39 -17.86 1.87
C ASP A 58 14.27 -16.86 3.03
N GLU A 59 13.75 -15.66 2.76
CA GLU A 59 13.61 -14.61 3.76
C GLU A 59 12.53 -14.96 4.79
N ARG A 60 12.87 -14.83 6.07
CA ARG A 60 11.93 -15.10 7.16
C ARG A 60 10.87 -14.01 7.22
N MET A 61 9.62 -14.43 7.32
CA MET A 61 8.47 -13.56 7.42
C MET A 61 7.95 -13.53 8.85
N TYR A 62 7.40 -12.38 9.26
CA TYR A 62 6.91 -12.12 10.61
C TYR A 62 5.48 -11.56 10.56
N PRO A 63 4.66 -11.83 11.58
CA PRO A 63 3.43 -11.08 11.80
C PRO A 63 3.74 -9.63 12.13
N CYS A 64 3.06 -8.70 11.46
CA CYS A 64 3.35 -7.27 11.52
C CYS A 64 2.09 -6.42 11.56
N SER A 65 2.20 -5.22 12.13
CA SER A 65 1.20 -4.14 12.04
C SER A 65 1.83 -2.88 11.45
N ILE A 66 1.05 -2.06 10.74
CA ILE A 66 1.50 -0.82 10.08
C ILE A 66 0.70 0.36 10.62
N TRP A 67 1.44 1.40 11.01
CA TRP A 67 0.94 2.57 11.73
C TRP A 67 1.30 3.85 10.97
N GLY A 68 0.44 4.85 11.06
CA GLY A 68 0.72 6.20 10.57
C GLY A 68 1.62 7.00 11.52
N PRO A 69 1.95 8.24 11.14
CA PRO A 69 2.96 9.03 11.83
C PRO A 69 2.43 9.84 13.02
N THR A 70 1.11 9.85 13.26
CA THR A 70 0.53 10.74 14.27
C THR A 70 0.71 10.19 15.68
N CYS A 71 0.49 11.06 16.67
CA CYS A 71 0.52 10.66 18.08
C CYS A 71 -0.81 10.04 18.55
N ASP A 72 -1.70 9.68 17.61
CA ASP A 72 -2.98 9.03 17.92
C ASP A 72 -2.83 7.51 17.82
N GLY A 73 -3.21 6.79 18.87
CA GLY A 73 -3.20 5.32 18.90
C GLY A 73 -4.22 4.66 17.97
N LEU A 74 -5.09 5.44 17.31
CA LEU A 74 -6.00 4.96 16.26
C LEU A 74 -5.44 5.17 14.85
N ASP A 75 -4.28 5.81 14.69
CA ASP A 75 -3.61 5.99 13.41
C ASP A 75 -2.90 4.69 12.98
N ARG A 76 -3.72 3.66 12.75
CA ARG A 76 -3.29 2.32 12.34
C ARG A 76 -3.86 2.00 10.97
N ILE A 77 -2.96 1.69 10.04
CA ILE A 77 -3.29 1.47 8.62
C ILE A 77 -3.62 -0.01 8.38
N VAL A 78 -2.79 -0.90 8.92
CA VAL A 78 -2.96 -2.36 8.80
C VAL A 78 -2.80 -2.98 10.18
N GLU A 79 -3.85 -3.63 10.65
CA GLU A 79 -3.84 -4.32 11.95
C GLU A 79 -2.94 -5.55 11.94
N GLN A 80 -3.01 -6.37 10.90
CA GLN A 80 -2.23 -7.58 10.77
C GLN A 80 -1.86 -7.86 9.31
N CYS A 81 -0.57 -8.09 9.06
CA CYS A 81 -0.02 -8.56 7.80
C CYS A 81 1.22 -9.41 8.03
N ILE A 82 1.74 -10.05 6.99
CA ILE A 82 2.96 -10.85 7.03
C ILE A 82 4.01 -10.18 6.14
N LEU A 83 5.12 -9.73 6.73
CA LEU A 83 6.21 -9.03 6.04
C LEU A 83 7.58 -9.56 6.52
N PRO A 84 8.65 -9.42 5.72
CA PRO A 84 10.01 -9.67 6.22
C PRO A 84 10.41 -8.62 7.28
N ASP A 85 11.59 -8.80 7.89
CA ASP A 85 12.17 -7.83 8.85
C ASP A 85 12.69 -6.58 8.10
N MET A 86 11.80 -5.61 7.88
CA MET A 86 12.06 -4.37 7.16
C MET A 86 12.85 -3.39 8.02
N GLN A 87 13.71 -2.60 7.38
CA GLN A 87 14.53 -1.61 8.07
C GLN A 87 14.00 -0.19 7.86
N VAL A 88 14.34 0.71 8.79
CA VAL A 88 14.03 2.14 8.64
C VAL A 88 14.62 2.66 7.33
N GLY A 89 13.77 3.29 6.51
CA GLY A 89 14.13 3.78 5.18
C GLY A 89 13.76 2.85 4.02
N ASP A 90 13.29 1.62 4.29
CA ASP A 90 12.64 0.80 3.27
C ASP A 90 11.24 1.33 2.92
N TRP A 91 10.77 0.94 1.73
CA TRP A 91 9.54 1.47 1.14
C TRP A 91 8.44 0.40 1.06
N LEU A 92 7.26 0.78 1.51
CA LEU A 92 6.00 0.08 1.26
C LEU A 92 5.24 0.80 0.15
N LEU A 93 4.61 0.01 -0.73
CA LEU A 93 3.79 0.49 -1.83
C LEU A 93 2.33 0.10 -1.58
N PHE A 94 1.44 1.07 -1.77
CA PHE A 94 -0.01 0.89 -1.70
C PHE A 94 -0.61 1.28 -3.05
N GLU A 95 -1.00 0.27 -3.81
CA GLU A 95 -1.60 0.46 -5.13
C GLU A 95 -3.08 0.86 -5.00
N ASN A 96 -3.69 1.29 -6.11
CA ASN A 96 -5.10 1.68 -6.19
C ASN A 96 -5.54 2.85 -5.26
N MET A 97 -4.59 3.67 -4.79
CA MET A 97 -4.82 4.80 -3.88
C MET A 97 -5.30 6.11 -4.56
N GLY A 98 -6.06 6.02 -5.65
CA GLY A 98 -6.48 7.18 -6.46
C GLY A 98 -7.80 7.83 -6.04
N ALA A 99 -8.72 7.09 -5.44
CA ALA A 99 -10.07 7.55 -5.12
C ALA A 99 -10.23 7.74 -3.61
N TYR A 100 -10.88 8.84 -3.20
CA TYR A 100 -11.20 9.16 -1.80
C TYR A 100 -10.01 9.14 -0.83
N THR A 101 -8.79 9.35 -1.34
CA THR A 101 -7.54 9.43 -0.56
C THR A 101 -7.16 10.90 -0.34
N VAL A 102 -6.35 11.47 -1.23
CA VAL A 102 -5.82 12.84 -1.13
C VAL A 102 -6.93 13.90 -1.04
N ALA A 103 -8.11 13.64 -1.59
CA ALA A 103 -9.25 14.54 -1.60
C ALA A 103 -9.76 14.90 -0.20
N ALA A 104 -9.69 13.97 0.76
CA ALA A 104 -10.15 14.16 2.14
C ALA A 104 -9.00 14.19 3.17
N SER A 105 -7.76 14.25 2.70
CA SER A 105 -6.57 14.32 3.57
C SER A 105 -6.48 15.65 4.33
N SER A 106 -6.03 15.58 5.58
CA SER A 106 -5.74 16.73 6.44
C SER A 106 -4.24 16.86 6.72
N THR A 107 -3.84 17.91 7.43
CA THR A 107 -2.46 18.09 7.94
C THR A 107 -2.43 18.02 9.47
N PHE A 108 -3.26 17.14 10.05
CA PHE A 108 -3.26 16.86 11.48
C PHE A 108 -1.85 16.47 11.97
N ASN A 109 -1.49 16.88 13.20
CA ASN A 109 -0.13 16.80 13.75
C ASN A 109 0.99 17.46 12.90
N GLY A 110 0.64 18.27 11.89
CA GLY A 110 1.61 18.99 11.07
C GLY A 110 2.25 18.17 9.96
N PHE A 111 1.85 16.91 9.76
CA PHE A 111 2.33 16.09 8.66
C PHE A 111 1.81 16.61 7.32
N GLN A 112 2.71 16.74 6.35
CA GLN A 112 2.38 17.28 5.04
C GLN A 112 1.81 16.19 4.12
N LYS A 113 1.00 16.62 3.15
CA LYS A 113 0.47 15.72 2.13
C LYS A 113 1.60 15.22 1.22
N PRO A 114 1.54 13.98 0.72
CA PRO A 114 2.52 13.49 -0.26
C PRO A 114 2.51 14.31 -1.55
N ASP A 115 3.69 14.50 -2.15
CA ASP A 115 3.82 15.09 -3.48
C ASP A 115 3.27 14.15 -4.56
N ILE A 116 2.56 14.71 -5.54
CA ILE A 116 1.97 13.96 -6.65
C ILE A 116 2.77 14.19 -7.93
N HIS A 117 3.41 13.14 -8.42
CA HIS A 117 4.15 13.15 -9.68
C HIS A 117 3.30 12.56 -10.81
N TYR A 118 2.72 13.42 -11.64
CA TYR A 118 1.95 12.99 -12.81
C TYR A 118 2.87 12.46 -13.93
N VAL A 119 2.55 11.29 -14.45
CA VAL A 119 3.25 10.68 -15.60
C VAL A 119 2.26 10.31 -16.69
N MET A 120 2.69 10.40 -17.95
CA MET A 120 1.87 10.03 -19.10
C MET A 120 2.75 9.45 -20.20
N SER A 121 2.35 8.30 -20.76
CA SER A 121 3.07 7.72 -21.90
C SER A 121 2.88 8.57 -23.16
N ARG A 122 3.85 8.53 -24.08
CA ARG A 122 3.75 9.25 -25.36
C ARG A 122 2.48 8.89 -26.13
N VAL A 123 2.08 7.62 -26.10
CA VAL A 123 0.87 7.12 -26.78
C VAL A 123 -0.39 7.71 -26.13
N ALA A 124 -0.46 7.76 -24.80
CA ALA A 124 -1.59 8.36 -24.10
C ALA A 124 -1.70 9.87 -24.39
N TRP A 125 -0.57 10.59 -24.41
CA TRP A 125 -0.53 12.00 -24.76
C TRP A 125 -1.02 12.27 -26.20
N GLN A 126 -0.58 11.49 -27.17
CA GLN A 126 -1.05 11.59 -28.56
C GLN A 126 -2.56 11.36 -28.68
N ARG A 127 -3.10 10.37 -27.96
CA ARG A 127 -4.55 10.13 -27.90
C ARG A 127 -5.29 11.32 -27.31
N MET A 128 -4.77 11.92 -26.25
CA MET A 128 -5.37 13.11 -25.65
C MET A 128 -5.36 14.31 -26.62
N GLN A 129 -4.30 14.49 -27.41
CA GLN A 129 -4.24 15.52 -28.46
C GLN A 129 -5.30 15.27 -29.55
N GLN A 130 -5.51 14.01 -29.96
CA GLN A 130 -6.56 13.65 -30.92
C GLN A 130 -7.95 13.96 -30.37
N ILE A 131 -8.24 13.58 -29.11
CA ILE A 131 -9.51 13.90 -28.43
C ILE A 131 -9.71 15.42 -28.36
N SER A 132 -8.66 16.18 -28.05
CA SER A 132 -8.73 17.64 -28.02
C SER A 132 -9.03 18.25 -29.40
N ALA A 133 -8.58 17.63 -30.49
CA ALA A 133 -8.75 18.16 -31.84
C ALA A 133 -10.06 17.69 -32.52
N GLN A 134 -10.49 16.46 -32.25
CA GLN A 134 -11.59 15.79 -32.95
C GLN A 134 -12.81 15.52 -32.06
N GLY A 135 -12.72 15.83 -30.77
CA GLY A 135 -13.73 15.46 -29.78
C GLY A 135 -13.52 14.04 -29.23
N LEU A 136 -14.31 13.69 -28.20
CA LEU A 136 -14.33 12.33 -27.68
C LEU A 136 -14.81 11.37 -28.77
N PRO A 137 -14.15 10.21 -28.96
CA PRO A 137 -14.69 9.19 -29.85
C PRO A 137 -16.09 8.79 -29.37
N ALA A 138 -16.97 8.45 -30.31
CA ALA A 138 -18.27 7.89 -29.97
C ALA A 138 -18.06 6.67 -29.05
N PRO A 139 -18.91 6.47 -28.03
CA PRO A 139 -18.86 5.26 -27.22
C PRO A 139 -18.88 4.07 -28.18
N ALA A 140 -17.97 3.11 -27.99
CA ALA A 140 -18.12 1.83 -28.67
C ALA A 140 -19.50 1.28 -28.28
N GLU A 141 -20.35 0.95 -29.25
CA GLU A 141 -21.60 0.25 -28.96
C GLU A 141 -21.22 -1.04 -28.22
N GLU A 142 -21.57 -1.12 -26.94
CA GLU A 142 -21.59 -2.40 -26.25
C GLU A 142 -22.63 -3.26 -26.95
N VAL A 143 -22.18 -4.18 -27.80
CA VAL A 143 -23.03 -5.25 -28.28
C VAL A 143 -23.41 -6.08 -27.05
N CYS A 144 -24.62 -5.84 -26.55
CA CYS A 144 -25.30 -6.71 -25.60
C CYS A 144 -25.48 -8.10 -26.24
N ALA A 145 -24.47 -8.95 -26.14
CA ALA A 145 -24.70 -10.38 -26.17
C ALA A 145 -25.47 -10.70 -24.90
N SER A 146 -26.77 -10.96 -25.04
CA SER A 146 -27.67 -11.41 -24.00
C SER A 146 -27.02 -12.48 -23.11
N GLY A 147 -26.65 -12.10 -21.89
CA GLY A 147 -26.05 -12.98 -20.88
C GLY A 147 -25.13 -12.21 -19.94
N MET A 148 -25.69 -11.68 -18.84
CA MET A 148 -24.88 -11.15 -17.75
C MET A 148 -23.94 -12.23 -17.19
N PRO A 149 -22.69 -11.87 -16.87
CA PRO A 149 -22.34 -11.81 -15.45
C PRO A 149 -21.77 -10.44 -15.07
N SER A 150 -22.30 -9.90 -13.98
CA SER A 150 -21.72 -8.78 -13.24
C SER A 150 -20.27 -9.10 -12.86
N CYS A 151 -19.31 -8.28 -13.30
CA CYS A 151 -18.07 -7.94 -12.61
C CYS A 151 -17.36 -6.83 -13.40
N CYS A 152 -17.30 -5.63 -12.81
CA CYS A 152 -16.45 -4.54 -13.27
C CYS A 152 -14.97 -4.94 -13.16
N GLY A 153 -14.33 -5.20 -14.30
CA GLY A 153 -12.92 -5.56 -14.35
C GLY A 153 -12.56 -6.22 -15.68
N ARG A 154 -12.52 -5.44 -16.77
CA ARG A 154 -12.03 -5.93 -18.06
C ARG A 154 -10.65 -5.33 -18.33
N GLU A 155 -9.62 -6.03 -17.87
CA GLU A 155 -8.25 -5.80 -18.32
C GLU A 155 -8.15 -6.08 -19.83
N SER A 156 -7.56 -5.16 -20.56
CA SER A 156 -7.33 -5.30 -22.00
C SER A 156 -5.93 -5.82 -22.25
N GLY A 157 -5.85 -7.14 -22.46
CA GLY A 157 -4.98 -7.77 -23.46
C GLY A 157 -3.56 -8.17 -23.04
N LEU A 158 -3.22 -9.44 -23.29
CA LEU A 158 -2.26 -9.88 -24.32
C LEU A 158 -2.19 -11.41 -24.31
N ASP A 159 -2.88 -12.06 -25.25
CA ASP A 159 -2.75 -13.51 -25.47
C ASP A 159 -1.36 -13.84 -26.04
N LEU A 160 -0.55 -14.56 -25.27
CA LEU A 160 0.61 -15.28 -25.77
C LEU A 160 0.25 -16.77 -25.90
N PRO A 161 0.61 -17.45 -27.01
CA PRO A 161 0.25 -18.85 -27.18
C PRO A 161 1.11 -19.75 -26.28
N ALA A 162 0.53 -20.25 -25.18
CA ALA A 162 1.13 -21.27 -24.35
C ALA A 162 0.91 -22.67 -24.95
N LYS A 163 1.99 -23.36 -25.32
CA LYS A 163 1.97 -24.80 -25.62
C LYS A 163 1.76 -25.59 -24.32
N PRO A 164 0.93 -26.66 -24.29
CA PRO A 164 0.73 -27.45 -23.08
C PRO A 164 1.93 -28.37 -22.82
N CYS A 165 2.46 -28.33 -21.59
CA CYS A 165 3.44 -29.29 -21.09
C CYS A 165 2.70 -30.29 -20.17
N PRO A 166 2.83 -31.61 -20.35
CA PRO A 166 2.08 -32.57 -19.55
C PRO A 166 2.69 -32.71 -18.15
N ALA A 167 1.89 -32.45 -17.12
CA ALA A 167 2.24 -32.73 -15.74
C ALA A 167 2.09 -34.24 -15.47
N ARG A 168 3.19 -34.89 -15.08
CA ARG A 168 3.19 -36.25 -14.53
C ARG A 168 3.29 -36.12 -13.01
N VAL A 169 2.24 -36.58 -12.35
CA VAL A 169 2.14 -36.73 -10.89
C VAL A 169 3.16 -37.75 -10.40
N LEU A 170 3.97 -37.36 -9.41
CA LEU A 170 4.38 -38.15 -8.25
C LEU A 170 4.61 -37.19 -7.08
#